data_AF-A0A538TT36-F1
#
_entry.id   AF-A0A538TT36-F1
#
_cell.length_a   1.000
_cell.length_b   1.000
_cell.length_c   1.000
_cell.angle_alpha   90.00
_cell.angle_beta   90.00
_cell.angle_gamma   90.00
#
_symmetry.space_group_name_H-M   'P 1'
#
loop_
_entity.id
_entity.type
_entity.pdbx_description
1 polymer ?
#
loop_
_entity_poly.entity_id
_entity_poly.type
_entity_poly.pdbx_seq_one_letter_code
_entity_poly.pdbx_strand_id
1 'polypeptide(L)'
;MASSSRSAFKAAVFALGLTAAVSAAAPARAALVVEADAWSPLSALYDGGLRLAQDPEPGQTTTPRPNAAPAGEPPRQARKRALLYSLLVPGMGELSMGAKGRAVGFFTGEGLIWSNFIYWKVAGHLRKDNYIEQAMLNAGVGVTSESDDYWRLVGQFERSSGSGPGSYEEDLRREARDLYPRDPAAQDAFVAQKLPTGDRAWDWSSPDLQSSYTTTRENSKRAFNRAQYSFAAAVLNRVLSVIDVQLLRRKAAKELRSGWTRPDTRVYADTDADGYGRVVLERRF
;
A
#
# COMPACT_ATOMS: atom_id res chain seq x y z
N MET A 1 9.58 17.40 63.68
CA MET A 1 8.59 16.34 63.37
C MET A 1 8.60 16.15 61.86
N ALA A 2 9.37 15.17 61.39
CA ALA A 2 8.92 13.91 60.78
C ALA A 2 8.52 14.10 59.29
N SER A 3 9.38 13.82 58.31
CA SER A 3 9.82 12.51 57.76
C SER A 3 8.73 11.73 57.00
N SER A 4 8.92 11.59 55.68
CA SER A 4 8.63 10.42 54.83
C SER A 4 8.99 10.81 53.37
N SER A 5 10.05 10.32 52.71
CA SER A 5 10.43 8.96 52.29
C SER A 5 9.72 8.43 51.03
N ARG A 6 10.44 8.57 49.88
CA ARG A 6 10.68 7.62 48.77
C ARG A 6 9.53 7.05 47.93
N SER A 7 9.65 7.24 46.60
CA SER A 7 9.60 6.19 45.55
C SER A 7 9.66 6.86 44.16
N ALA A 8 10.80 6.93 43.48
CA ALA A 8 11.30 5.93 42.53
C ALA A 8 10.27 5.50 41.45
N PHE A 9 10.26 6.20 40.31
CA PHE A 9 9.90 5.58 39.03
C PHE A 9 10.87 6.09 37.95
N LYS A 10 11.71 5.16 37.49
CA LYS A 10 12.55 5.32 36.31
C LYS A 10 11.65 5.15 35.08
N ALA A 11 11.57 6.16 34.24
CA ALA A 11 11.15 6.02 32.86
C ALA A 11 12.24 6.63 31.98
N ALA A 12 13.03 5.75 31.37
CA ALA A 12 13.96 6.10 30.31
C ALA A 12 13.14 6.39 29.06
N VAL A 13 13.06 7.67 28.67
CA VAL A 13 12.61 8.07 27.33
C VAL A 13 13.85 8.23 26.47
N PHE A 14 13.99 7.34 25.50
CA PHE A 14 14.98 7.47 24.43
C PHE A 14 14.63 8.72 23.61
N ALA A 15 15.47 9.74 23.74
CA ALA A 15 15.51 10.86 22.81
C ALA A 15 16.19 10.41 21.52
N LEU A 16 15.43 10.26 20.43
CA LEU A 16 15.99 10.40 19.08
C LEU A 16 15.63 11.80 18.59
N GLY A 17 16.61 12.70 18.68
CA GLY A 17 16.56 13.99 18.01
C GLY A 17 16.72 13.76 16.51
N LEU A 18 15.70 14.14 15.74
CA LEU A 18 15.86 14.47 14.33
C LEU A 18 15.61 15.98 14.20
N THR A 19 16.67 16.76 14.37
CA THR A 19 16.68 18.18 13.99
C THR A 19 16.70 18.26 12.46
N ALA A 20 15.54 18.49 11.85
CA ALA A 20 15.47 18.96 10.48
C ALA A 20 15.37 20.49 10.51
N ALA A 21 16.51 21.15 10.26
CA ALA A 21 16.53 22.56 9.94
C ALA A 21 15.83 22.75 8.58
N VAL A 22 14.65 23.36 8.60
CA VAL A 22 13.99 23.86 7.38
C VAL A 22 14.64 25.19 7.06
N SER A 23 15.61 25.18 6.14
CA SER A 23 16.05 26.41 5.48
C SER A 23 15.24 26.57 4.20
N ALA A 24 14.45 27.64 4.15
CA ALA A 24 13.64 28.03 3.03
C ALA A 24 14.51 28.67 1.93
N ALA A 25 14.40 28.17 0.70
CA ALA A 25 14.72 28.92 -0.51
C ALA A 25 13.85 28.41 -1.67
N ALA A 26 12.94 29.27 -2.14
CA ALA A 26 12.25 29.15 -3.42
C ALA A 26 13.10 29.78 -4.54
N PRO A 27 12.70 29.72 -5.82
CA PRO A 27 12.71 28.53 -6.66
C PRO A 27 13.63 28.74 -7.87
N ALA A 28 14.55 27.82 -8.14
CA ALA A 28 15.22 27.75 -9.44
C ALA A 28 14.42 26.81 -10.34
N ARG A 29 13.80 27.37 -11.39
CA ARG A 29 13.24 26.63 -12.53
C ARG A 29 14.36 25.83 -13.19
N ALA A 30 14.50 24.56 -12.82
CA ALA A 30 15.16 23.57 -13.64
C ALA A 30 14.07 22.72 -14.28
N ALA A 31 13.97 22.79 -15.61
CA ALA A 31 13.14 21.91 -16.40
C ALA A 31 13.62 20.46 -16.20
N LEU A 32 12.96 19.72 -15.31
CA LEU A 32 12.99 18.27 -15.34
C LEU A 32 11.99 17.84 -16.41
N VAL A 33 12.50 17.63 -17.62
CA VAL A 33 11.90 16.68 -18.54
C VAL A 33 11.95 15.33 -17.82
N VAL A 34 10.87 14.99 -17.11
CA VAL A 34 10.63 13.62 -16.70
C VAL A 34 10.12 12.95 -17.96
N GLU A 35 11.05 12.35 -18.69
CA GLU A 35 10.76 11.39 -19.73
C GLU A 35 9.83 10.34 -19.11
N ALA A 36 8.61 10.26 -19.64
CA ALA A 36 7.60 9.34 -19.19
C ALA A 36 7.94 7.92 -19.66
N ASP A 37 9.10 7.40 -19.24
CA ASP A 37 9.39 5.99 -19.36
C ASP A 37 8.77 5.27 -18.17
N ALA A 38 7.78 4.45 -18.49
CA ALA A 38 6.90 3.76 -17.58
C ALA A 38 7.68 2.92 -16.57
N TRP A 39 7.91 3.48 -15.38
CA TRP A 39 8.41 2.72 -14.25
C TRP A 39 7.29 1.78 -13.77
N SER A 40 7.33 0.54 -14.25
CA SER A 40 6.44 -0.52 -13.81
C SER A 40 7.12 -1.33 -12.71
N PRO A 41 6.61 -1.32 -11.45
CA PRO A 41 7.15 -2.19 -10.41
C PRO A 41 6.98 -3.69 -10.72
N LEU A 42 6.19 -4.05 -11.75
CA LEU A 42 5.99 -5.42 -12.20
C LEU A 42 7.11 -5.94 -13.12
N SER A 43 7.80 -5.08 -13.87
CA SER A 43 8.91 -5.52 -14.74
C SER A 43 10.15 -5.86 -13.91
N ALA A 44 10.47 -5.07 -12.88
CA ALA A 44 11.58 -5.35 -11.95
C ALA A 44 11.39 -6.65 -11.15
N LEU A 45 10.15 -7.10 -10.95
CA LEU A 45 9.80 -8.36 -10.27
C LEU A 45 9.93 -9.60 -11.18
N TYR A 46 9.96 -9.41 -12.50
CA TYR A 46 10.16 -10.47 -13.50
C TYR A 46 11.56 -10.48 -14.12
N ASP A 47 12.24 -9.32 -14.22
CA ASP A 47 13.61 -9.18 -14.75
C ASP A 47 14.72 -9.30 -13.68
N GLY A 48 14.37 -9.71 -12.46
CA GLY A 48 15.28 -9.87 -11.32
C GLY A 48 16.25 -11.05 -11.43
N GLY A 49 17.07 -11.06 -12.48
CA GLY A 49 18.36 -11.73 -12.50
C GLY A 49 19.30 -11.10 -11.49
N LEU A 50 19.32 -11.61 -10.26
CA LEU A 50 20.49 -11.52 -9.39
C LEU A 50 21.35 -12.76 -9.64
N ARG A 51 22.27 -12.63 -10.61
CA ARG A 51 23.41 -13.55 -10.76
C ARG A 51 24.34 -13.32 -9.57
N LEU A 52 24.33 -14.25 -8.62
CA LEU A 52 25.47 -14.48 -7.74
C LEU A 52 26.21 -15.70 -8.27
N ALA A 53 27.40 -15.44 -8.81
CA ALA A 53 28.32 -16.43 -9.33
C ALA A 53 28.82 -17.36 -8.22
N GLN A 54 28.99 -18.64 -8.56
CA GLN A 54 30.22 -19.41 -8.35
C GLN A 54 30.08 -20.78 -9.03
N ASP A 55 30.92 -21.04 -10.02
CA ASP A 55 31.13 -22.37 -10.60
C ASP A 55 31.78 -23.29 -9.56
N PRO A 56 31.44 -24.60 -9.52
CA PRO A 56 32.33 -25.60 -8.98
C PRO A 56 33.07 -26.34 -10.10
N GLU A 57 34.40 -26.36 -9.95
CA GLU A 57 35.39 -27.19 -10.63
C GLU A 57 34.95 -28.66 -10.88
N PRO A 58 35.42 -29.28 -11.98
CA PRO A 58 35.14 -30.67 -12.30
C PRO A 58 36.05 -31.61 -11.49
N GLY A 59 35.48 -32.28 -10.48
CA GLY A 59 36.15 -33.42 -9.86
C GLY A 59 35.85 -33.61 -8.38
N GLN A 60 34.66 -34.08 -8.03
CA GLN A 60 34.44 -34.75 -6.74
C GLN A 60 33.58 -36.00 -6.92
N THR A 61 34.13 -37.08 -6.38
CA THR A 61 33.67 -38.45 -6.36
C THR A 61 32.28 -38.60 -5.76
N THR A 62 31.42 -39.33 -6.46
CA THR A 62 30.08 -39.69 -6.03
C THR A 62 30.13 -40.77 -4.95
N THR A 63 30.03 -40.39 -3.67
CA THR A 63 29.54 -41.32 -2.64
C THR A 63 28.04 -41.58 -2.85
N PRO A 64 27.56 -42.84 -2.87
CA PRO A 64 26.15 -43.13 -3.03
C PRO A 64 25.37 -42.62 -1.82
N ARG A 65 24.41 -41.71 -2.07
CA ARG A 65 23.45 -41.26 -1.05
C ARG A 65 22.54 -42.45 -0.69
N PRO A 66 22.31 -42.76 0.59
CA PRO A 66 21.36 -43.81 0.96
C PRO A 66 19.96 -43.42 0.45
N ASN A 67 19.27 -44.40 -0.13
CA ASN A 67 17.93 -44.29 -0.71
C ASN A 67 17.00 -43.38 0.11
N ALA A 68 16.81 -42.15 -0.37
CA ALA A 68 15.72 -41.31 0.10
C ALA A 68 14.42 -41.89 -0.47
N ALA A 69 13.59 -42.43 0.41
CA ALA A 69 12.23 -42.87 0.09
C ALA A 69 11.48 -41.80 -0.73
N PRO A 70 10.61 -42.18 -1.68
CA PRO A 70 9.88 -41.21 -2.49
C PRO A 70 9.04 -40.36 -1.56
N ALA A 71 9.36 -39.06 -1.49
CA ALA A 71 8.59 -38.09 -0.73
C ALA A 71 7.18 -38.03 -1.34
N GLY A 72 6.26 -38.78 -0.72
CA GLY A 72 4.85 -38.76 -1.05
C GLY A 72 4.31 -37.34 -0.99
N GLU A 73 3.31 -37.06 -1.82
CA GLU A 73 2.64 -35.77 -1.89
C GLU A 73 2.42 -35.15 -0.50
N PRO A 74 2.83 -33.89 -0.25
CA PRO A 74 2.65 -33.29 1.07
C PRO A 74 1.17 -33.33 1.44
N PRO A 75 0.84 -33.72 2.69
CA PRO A 75 -0.53 -34.00 3.09
C PRO A 75 -1.44 -32.81 2.81
N ARG A 76 -2.71 -33.09 2.47
CA ARG A 76 -3.73 -32.09 2.09
C ARG A 76 -3.84 -30.92 3.09
N GLN A 77 -3.51 -31.16 4.36
CA GLN A 77 -3.43 -30.15 5.42
C GLN A 77 -2.25 -29.18 5.28
N ALA A 78 -1.04 -29.65 4.93
CA ALA A 78 0.11 -28.78 4.67
C ALA A 78 -0.15 -27.82 3.49
N ARG A 79 -0.87 -28.32 2.49
CA ARG A 79 -1.34 -27.55 1.32
C ARG A 79 -2.34 -26.44 1.67
N LYS A 80 -3.27 -26.70 2.60
CA LYS A 80 -4.23 -25.68 3.08
C LYS A 80 -3.54 -24.63 3.95
N ARG A 81 -2.56 -25.04 4.77
CA ARG A 81 -1.78 -24.13 5.63
C ARG A 81 -0.95 -23.13 4.82
N ALA A 82 -0.26 -23.57 3.77
CA ALA A 82 0.52 -22.67 2.90
C ALA A 82 -0.33 -21.56 2.26
N LEU A 83 -1.56 -21.88 1.83
CA LEU A 83 -2.49 -20.89 1.27
C LEU A 83 -3.01 -19.91 2.31
N LEU A 84 -3.36 -20.41 3.51
CA LEU A 84 -3.75 -19.56 4.64
C LEU A 84 -2.63 -18.60 5.03
N TYR A 85 -1.38 -19.06 5.01
CA TYR A 85 -0.23 -18.23 5.32
C TYR A 85 -0.01 -17.12 4.28
N SER A 86 -0.09 -17.40 2.97
CA SER A 86 0.01 -16.34 1.94
C SER A 86 -1.16 -15.37 1.93
N LEU A 87 -2.34 -15.81 2.37
CA LEU A 87 -3.49 -14.91 2.51
C LEU A 87 -3.30 -13.91 3.67
N LEU A 88 -2.72 -14.37 4.78
CA LEU A 88 -2.45 -13.53 5.94
C LEU A 88 -1.25 -12.61 5.71
N VAL A 89 -0.16 -13.17 5.20
CA VAL A 89 1.08 -12.44 4.93
C VAL A 89 1.62 -12.89 3.58
N PRO A 90 1.56 -12.03 2.55
CA PRO A 90 2.12 -12.32 1.23
C PRO A 90 3.58 -12.78 1.35
N GLY A 91 3.94 -13.87 0.69
CA GLY A 91 5.28 -14.45 0.73
C GLY A 91 5.48 -15.61 1.72
N MET A 92 4.62 -15.79 2.73
CA MET A 92 4.79 -16.88 3.69
C MET A 92 4.55 -18.28 3.10
N GLY A 93 3.59 -18.44 2.18
CA GLY A 93 3.33 -19.72 1.53
C GLY A 93 4.45 -20.11 0.56
N GLU A 94 5.02 -19.14 -0.16
CA GLU A 94 6.18 -19.28 -1.02
C GLU A 94 7.39 -19.72 -0.20
N LEU A 95 7.61 -19.09 0.95
CA LEU A 95 8.67 -19.46 1.90
C LEU A 95 8.47 -20.89 2.40
N SER A 96 7.23 -21.28 2.73
CA SER A 96 6.91 -22.63 3.20
C SER A 96 7.16 -23.72 2.16
N MET A 97 7.19 -23.37 0.87
CA MET A 97 7.52 -24.27 -0.24
C MET A 97 8.98 -24.14 -0.70
N GLY A 98 9.81 -23.42 0.05
CA GLY A 98 11.24 -23.25 -0.25
C GLY A 98 11.55 -22.19 -1.32
N ALA A 99 10.55 -21.49 -1.84
CA ALA A 99 10.71 -20.44 -2.86
C ALA A 99 11.15 -19.09 -2.24
N LYS A 100 12.33 -19.07 -1.61
CA LYS A 100 12.84 -17.94 -0.81
C LYS A 100 12.89 -16.61 -1.59
N GLY A 101 13.35 -16.64 -2.85
CA GLY A 101 13.44 -15.41 -3.67
C GLY A 101 12.07 -14.77 -3.92
N ARG A 102 11.04 -15.60 -4.20
CA ARG A 102 9.67 -15.13 -4.41
C ARG A 102 9.06 -14.57 -3.12
N ALA A 103 9.31 -15.26 -1.99
CA ALA A 103 8.89 -14.80 -0.67
C ALA A 103 9.46 -13.41 -0.32
N VAL A 104 10.77 -13.19 -0.55
CA VAL A 104 11.43 -11.89 -0.31
C VAL A 104 10.80 -10.78 -1.16
N GLY A 105 10.44 -11.08 -2.42
CA GLY A 105 9.74 -10.13 -3.29
C GLY A 105 8.40 -9.68 -2.71
N PHE A 106 7.56 -10.63 -2.29
CA PHE A 106 6.26 -10.32 -1.67
C PHE A 106 6.37 -9.56 -0.34
N PHE A 107 7.33 -9.92 0.52
CA PHE A 107 7.55 -9.19 1.78
C PHE A 107 8.03 -7.76 1.54
N THR A 108 8.97 -7.57 0.61
CA THR A 108 9.46 -6.24 0.23
C THR A 108 8.33 -5.39 -0.33
N GLY A 109 7.54 -5.95 -1.25
CA GLY A 109 6.36 -5.29 -1.82
C GLY A 109 5.36 -4.88 -0.74
N GLU A 110 5.04 -5.78 0.18
CA GLU A 110 4.12 -5.51 1.29
C GLU A 110 4.65 -4.37 2.19
N GLY A 111 5.95 -4.37 2.52
CA GLY A 111 6.59 -3.32 3.29
C GLY A 111 6.51 -1.93 2.61
N LEU A 112 6.77 -1.87 1.30
CA LEU A 112 6.66 -0.64 0.52
C LEU A 112 5.22 -0.12 0.45
N ILE A 113 4.25 -1.03 0.23
CA ILE A 113 2.83 -0.67 0.17
C ILE A 113 2.36 -0.08 1.50
N TRP A 114 2.65 -0.71 2.63
CA TRP A 114 2.28 -0.19 3.94
C TRP A 114 3.01 1.11 4.29
N SER A 115 4.28 1.24 3.91
CA SER A 115 5.03 2.49 4.09
C SER A 115 4.35 3.63 3.33
N ASN A 116 3.96 3.40 2.08
CA ASN A 116 3.23 4.38 1.27
C ASN A 116 1.85 4.70 1.86
N PHE A 117 1.11 3.69 2.35
CA PHE A 117 -0.16 3.88 3.04
C PHE A 117 -0.01 4.81 4.26
N ILE A 118 0.95 4.52 5.13
CA ILE A 118 1.21 5.31 6.35
C ILE A 118 1.61 6.74 5.98
N TYR A 119 2.54 6.90 5.03
CA TYR A 119 2.98 8.21 4.55
C TYR A 119 1.81 9.07 4.09
N TRP A 120 0.95 8.53 3.21
CA TRP A 120 -0.20 9.28 2.69
C TRP A 120 -1.28 9.53 3.75
N LYS A 121 -1.47 8.60 4.71
CA LYS A 121 -2.38 8.82 5.85
C LYS A 121 -1.92 10.00 6.69
N VAL A 122 -0.65 10.01 7.09
CA VAL A 122 -0.07 11.09 7.88
C VAL A 122 -0.15 12.41 7.11
N ALA A 123 0.31 12.44 5.86
CA ALA A 123 0.24 13.64 5.02
C ALA A 123 -1.19 14.16 4.80
N GLY A 124 -2.19 13.27 4.72
CA GLY A 124 -3.60 13.64 4.64
C GLY A 124 -4.10 14.35 5.90
N HIS A 125 -3.72 13.85 7.08
CA HIS A 125 -4.08 14.45 8.37
C HIS A 125 -3.40 15.81 8.58
N LEU A 126 -2.09 15.93 8.38
CA LEU A 126 -1.41 17.23 8.52
C LEU A 126 -2.02 18.29 7.58
N ARG A 127 -2.29 17.93 6.32
CA ARG A 127 -2.93 18.86 5.38
C ARG A 127 -4.37 19.19 5.78
N LYS A 128 -5.06 18.27 6.47
CA LYS A 128 -6.40 18.53 6.99
C LYS A 128 -6.34 19.60 8.06
N ASP A 129 -5.45 19.42 9.03
CA ASP A 129 -5.27 20.36 10.13
C ASP A 129 -4.86 21.74 9.59
N ASN A 130 -3.96 21.78 8.59
CA ASN A 130 -3.53 23.03 7.95
C ASN A 130 -4.67 23.79 7.26
N TYR A 131 -5.56 23.13 6.50
CA TYR A 131 -6.64 23.88 5.86
C TYR A 131 -7.67 24.37 6.90
N ILE A 132 -7.89 23.60 7.98
CA ILE A 132 -8.77 24.05 9.08
C ILE A 132 -8.20 25.31 9.72
N GLU A 133 -6.91 25.31 10.05
CA GLU A 133 -6.20 26.48 10.58
C GLU A 133 -6.26 27.67 9.62
N GLN A 134 -6.08 27.45 8.31
CA GLN A 134 -6.22 28.51 7.30
C GLN A 134 -7.63 29.14 7.31
N ALA A 135 -8.69 28.35 7.42
CA ALA A 135 -10.05 28.87 7.51
C ALA A 135 -10.29 29.64 8.82
N MET A 136 -9.74 29.17 9.94
CA MET A 136 -9.84 29.89 11.22
C MET A 136 -9.15 31.26 11.16
N LEU A 137 -7.92 31.29 10.67
CA LEU A 137 -7.10 32.51 10.65
C LEU A 137 -7.56 33.53 9.60
N ASN A 138 -7.99 33.07 8.44
CA ASN A 138 -8.19 33.94 7.27
C ASN A 138 -9.66 34.13 6.89
N ALA A 139 -10.57 33.29 7.42
CA ALA A 139 -12.01 33.37 7.17
C ALA A 139 -12.85 33.50 8.46
N GLY A 140 -12.20 33.52 9.64
CA GLY A 140 -12.88 33.71 10.92
C GLY A 140 -13.71 32.52 11.40
N VAL A 141 -13.50 31.32 10.85
CA VAL A 141 -14.19 30.11 11.30
C VAL A 141 -13.79 29.80 12.75
N GLY A 142 -14.77 29.63 13.64
CA GLY A 142 -14.57 29.34 15.06
C GLY A 142 -14.60 27.85 15.43
N VAL A 143 -14.92 26.97 14.47
CA VAL A 143 -15.01 25.52 14.70
C VAL A 143 -13.79 24.76 14.17
N THR A 144 -13.39 23.69 14.86
CA THR A 144 -12.24 22.84 14.49
C THR A 144 -12.66 21.47 13.95
N SER A 145 -13.93 21.10 14.11
CA SER A 145 -14.46 19.80 13.71
C SER A 145 -15.86 19.98 13.13
N GLU A 146 -16.00 19.61 11.86
CA GLU A 146 -17.21 19.76 11.07
C GLU A 146 -17.23 18.73 9.93
N SER A 147 -18.39 18.62 9.27
CA SER A 147 -18.56 17.71 8.13
C SER A 147 -17.66 18.08 6.94
N ASP A 148 -17.35 17.10 6.10
CA ASP A 148 -16.57 17.34 4.87
C ASP A 148 -17.28 18.33 3.93
N ASP A 149 -18.61 18.30 3.92
CA ASP A 149 -19.45 19.21 3.15
C ASP A 149 -19.35 20.65 3.67
N TYR A 150 -19.34 20.86 4.99
CA TYR A 150 -19.09 22.19 5.55
C TYR A 150 -17.75 22.75 5.06
N TRP A 151 -16.67 21.99 5.20
CA TRP A 151 -15.34 22.41 4.73
C TRP A 151 -15.27 22.58 3.20
N ARG A 152 -16.10 21.86 2.45
CA ARG A 152 -16.25 22.08 1.01
C ARG A 152 -16.89 23.44 0.72
N LEU A 153 -17.98 23.76 1.42
CA LEU A 153 -18.70 25.03 1.27
C LEU A 153 -17.81 26.22 1.64
N VAL A 154 -17.03 26.12 2.72
CA VAL A 154 -16.04 27.13 3.13
C VAL A 154 -15.05 27.45 2.00
N GLY A 155 -14.59 26.45 1.25
CA GLY A 155 -13.68 26.68 0.12
C GLY A 155 -14.37 27.11 -1.18
N GLN A 156 -15.69 26.95 -1.27
CA GLN A 156 -16.47 27.23 -2.47
C GLN A 156 -17.03 28.66 -2.49
N PHE A 157 -17.39 29.21 -1.33
CA PHE A 157 -18.00 30.53 -1.20
C PHE A 157 -17.10 31.46 -0.40
N GLU A 158 -17.02 32.71 -0.83
CA GLU A 158 -16.21 33.76 -0.17
C GLU A 158 -16.73 34.03 1.25
N ARG A 159 -18.04 34.00 1.43
CA ARG A 159 -18.68 34.25 2.73
C ARG A 159 -19.90 33.35 2.95
N SER A 160 -20.21 33.05 4.20
CA SER A 160 -21.40 32.26 4.54
C SER A 160 -22.69 33.04 4.31
N SER A 161 -22.71 34.31 4.74
CA SER A 161 -23.88 35.18 4.76
C SER A 161 -23.63 36.53 4.10
N GLY A 162 -24.70 37.24 3.76
CA GLY A 162 -24.69 38.57 3.17
C GLY A 162 -25.23 38.58 1.73
N SER A 163 -25.68 39.76 1.31
CA SER A 163 -26.19 40.00 -0.04
C SER A 163 -25.05 40.18 -1.03
N GLY A 164 -25.10 39.46 -2.15
CA GLY A 164 -24.19 39.65 -3.28
C GLY A 164 -23.57 38.36 -3.82
N PRO A 165 -22.84 38.45 -4.94
CA PRO A 165 -22.15 37.30 -5.51
C PRO A 165 -21.12 36.74 -4.53
N GLY A 166 -20.94 35.42 -4.56
CA GLY A 166 -19.95 34.71 -3.75
C GLY A 166 -20.39 34.36 -2.32
N SER A 167 -21.60 34.73 -1.88
CA SER A 167 -22.14 34.25 -0.60
C SER A 167 -22.90 32.93 -0.74
N TYR A 168 -22.77 32.07 0.26
CA TYR A 168 -23.53 30.81 0.32
C TYR A 168 -25.04 31.05 0.54
N GLU A 169 -25.38 32.08 1.30
CA GLU A 169 -26.78 32.48 1.54
C GLU A 169 -27.55 32.81 0.26
N GLU A 170 -26.92 33.45 -0.73
CA GLU A 170 -27.59 33.73 -2.00
C GLU A 170 -27.85 32.46 -2.83
N ASP A 171 -26.98 31.45 -2.71
CA ASP A 171 -27.19 30.14 -3.32
C ASP A 171 -28.36 29.41 -2.64
N LEU A 172 -28.41 29.43 -1.31
CA LEU A 172 -29.54 28.91 -0.54
C LEU A 172 -30.86 29.62 -0.88
N ARG A 173 -30.84 30.96 -1.04
CA ARG A 173 -32.02 31.74 -1.45
C ARG A 173 -32.48 31.37 -2.86
N ARG A 174 -31.56 31.08 -3.77
CA ARG A 174 -31.89 30.61 -5.12
C ARG A 174 -32.56 29.25 -5.06
N GLU A 175 -31.96 28.29 -4.35
CA GLU A 175 -32.52 26.95 -4.15
C GLU A 175 -33.90 27.01 -3.48
N ALA A 176 -34.06 27.87 -2.47
CA ALA A 176 -35.33 28.09 -1.78
C ALA A 176 -36.44 28.58 -2.73
N ARG A 177 -36.14 29.55 -3.61
CA ARG A 177 -37.12 30.04 -4.62
C ARG A 177 -37.53 28.96 -5.61
N ASP A 178 -36.61 28.08 -5.98
CA ASP A 178 -36.88 26.97 -6.90
C ASP A 178 -37.76 25.89 -6.22
N LEU A 179 -37.51 25.59 -4.94
CA LEU A 179 -38.27 24.60 -4.16
C LEU A 179 -39.63 25.12 -3.70
N TYR A 180 -39.73 26.41 -3.35
CA TYR A 180 -40.91 27.02 -2.72
C TYR A 180 -41.38 28.29 -3.44
N PRO A 181 -41.72 28.25 -4.75
CA PRO A 181 -41.91 29.44 -5.59
C PRO A 181 -43.04 30.40 -5.16
N ARG A 182 -43.98 29.95 -4.31
CA ARG A 182 -45.13 30.74 -3.85
C ARG A 182 -45.24 30.84 -2.33
N ASP A 183 -44.24 30.39 -1.60
CA ASP A 183 -44.25 30.38 -0.14
C ASP A 183 -43.00 31.07 0.42
N PRO A 184 -43.04 32.39 0.59
CA PRO A 184 -41.93 33.16 1.15
C PRO A 184 -41.53 32.68 2.56
N ALA A 185 -42.49 32.25 3.38
CA ALA A 185 -42.21 31.78 4.73
C ALA A 185 -41.43 30.46 4.72
N ALA A 186 -41.76 29.54 3.81
CA ALA A 186 -40.98 28.32 3.60
C ALA A 186 -39.58 28.60 3.03
N GLN A 187 -39.44 29.61 2.17
CA GLN A 187 -38.13 30.03 1.68
C GLN A 187 -37.22 30.52 2.81
N ASP A 188 -37.73 31.41 3.66
CA ASP A 188 -36.97 31.95 4.80
C ASP A 188 -36.60 30.86 5.80
N ALA A 189 -37.53 29.94 6.10
CA ALA A 189 -37.28 28.80 6.96
C ALA A 189 -36.19 27.85 6.39
N PHE A 190 -36.19 27.63 5.08
CA PHE A 190 -35.17 26.80 4.41
C PHE A 190 -33.76 27.41 4.56
N VAL A 191 -33.62 28.71 4.33
CA VAL A 191 -32.35 29.42 4.49
C VAL A 191 -31.91 29.40 5.94
N ALA A 192 -32.80 29.76 6.87
CA ALA A 192 -32.49 29.83 8.31
C ALA A 192 -32.02 28.48 8.89
N GLN A 193 -32.53 27.36 8.36
CA GLN A 193 -32.12 26.03 8.82
C GLN A 193 -30.71 25.63 8.36
N LYS A 194 -30.28 26.08 7.18
CA LYS A 194 -29.04 25.63 6.52
C LYS A 194 -27.89 26.62 6.64
N LEU A 195 -28.20 27.90 6.81
CA LEU A 195 -27.22 28.96 6.85
C LEU A 195 -26.28 28.79 8.06
N PRO A 196 -24.97 28.70 7.86
CA PRO A 196 -24.01 28.65 8.96
C PRO A 196 -23.93 30.00 9.66
N THR A 197 -24.13 30.01 10.98
CA THR A 197 -24.14 31.21 11.84
C THR A 197 -23.17 31.07 13.02
N GLY A 198 -22.86 32.17 13.69
CA GLY A 198 -21.96 32.18 14.85
C GLY A 198 -20.57 31.67 14.48
N ASP A 199 -20.02 30.76 15.29
CA ASP A 199 -18.69 30.17 15.06
C ASP A 199 -18.56 29.36 13.77
N ARG A 200 -19.69 29.05 13.10
CA ARG A 200 -19.70 28.35 11.81
C ARG A 200 -19.75 29.31 10.62
N ALA A 201 -20.01 30.59 10.84
CA ALA A 201 -19.95 31.59 9.79
C ALA A 201 -18.50 31.78 9.32
N TRP A 202 -18.34 32.19 8.07
CA TRP A 202 -17.02 32.52 7.51
C TRP A 202 -17.13 33.72 6.58
N ASP A 203 -16.04 34.45 6.47
CA ASP A 203 -15.86 35.55 5.51
C ASP A 203 -14.37 35.67 5.16
N TRP A 204 -14.00 35.25 3.95
CA TRP A 204 -12.61 35.20 3.52
C TRP A 204 -12.05 36.61 3.34
N SER A 205 -10.94 36.88 4.03
CA SER A 205 -10.21 38.15 3.92
C SER A 205 -9.58 38.39 2.53
N SER A 206 -9.33 37.34 1.75
CA SER A 206 -8.78 37.44 0.39
C SER A 206 -9.12 36.22 -0.47
N PRO A 207 -9.42 36.41 -1.77
CA PRO A 207 -9.59 35.30 -2.73
C PRO A 207 -8.36 34.40 -2.85
N ASP A 208 -7.15 34.94 -2.71
CA ASP A 208 -5.91 34.15 -2.80
C ASP A 208 -5.77 33.20 -1.60
N LEU A 209 -6.20 33.64 -0.41
CA LEU A 209 -6.19 32.82 0.80
C LEU A 209 -7.23 31.70 0.71
N GLN A 210 -8.41 32.00 0.16
CA GLN A 210 -9.42 30.99 -0.15
C GLN A 210 -8.89 29.95 -1.15
N SER A 211 -8.19 30.39 -2.20
CA SER A 211 -7.58 29.48 -3.19
C SER A 211 -6.51 28.58 -2.56
N SER A 212 -5.67 29.13 -1.68
CA SER A 212 -4.68 28.38 -0.89
C SER A 212 -5.34 27.32 0.00
N TYR A 213 -6.45 27.67 0.66
CA TYR A 213 -7.28 26.75 1.41
C TYR A 213 -7.81 25.60 0.55
N THR A 214 -8.44 25.93 -0.56
CA THR A 214 -9.03 24.94 -1.47
C THR A 214 -7.96 23.98 -2.00
N THR A 215 -6.80 24.51 -2.39
CA THR A 215 -5.65 23.71 -2.83
C THR A 215 -5.16 22.77 -1.72
N THR A 216 -5.04 23.26 -0.48
CA THR A 216 -4.60 22.47 0.67
C THR A 216 -5.60 21.36 1.00
N ARG A 217 -6.89 21.68 0.98
CA ARG A 217 -7.99 20.73 1.17
C ARG A 217 -7.99 19.64 0.10
N GLU A 218 -7.86 19.99 -1.17
CA GLU A 218 -7.76 19.02 -2.25
C GLU A 218 -6.53 18.12 -2.10
N ASN A 219 -5.38 18.68 -1.69
CA ASN A 219 -4.18 17.90 -1.43
C ASN A 219 -4.37 16.92 -0.26
N SER A 220 -5.12 17.29 0.77
CA SER A 220 -5.52 16.37 1.85
C SER A 220 -6.38 15.23 1.30
N LYS A 221 -7.40 15.53 0.50
CA LYS A 221 -8.27 14.52 -0.15
C LYS A 221 -7.48 13.58 -1.05
N ARG A 222 -6.60 14.13 -1.91
CA ARG A 222 -5.70 13.34 -2.76
C ARG A 222 -4.81 12.41 -1.95
N ALA A 223 -4.30 12.86 -0.81
CA ALA A 223 -3.49 12.01 0.08
C ALA A 223 -4.31 10.85 0.66
N PHE A 224 -5.52 11.11 1.18
CA PHE A 224 -6.37 10.03 1.68
C PHE A 224 -6.76 9.03 0.59
N ASN A 225 -7.04 9.50 -0.64
CA ASN A 225 -7.31 8.62 -1.78
C ASN A 225 -6.07 7.76 -2.13
N ARG A 226 -4.86 8.32 -2.12
CA ARG A 226 -3.61 7.55 -2.32
C ARG A 226 -3.37 6.52 -1.24
N ALA A 227 -3.74 6.80 0.02
CA ALA A 227 -3.74 5.81 1.06
C ALA A 227 -4.74 4.67 0.77
N GLN A 228 -5.98 4.99 0.36
CA GLN A 228 -6.96 3.97 -0.03
C GLN A 228 -6.46 3.09 -1.20
N TYR A 229 -5.82 3.69 -2.20
CA TYR A 229 -5.21 2.93 -3.29
C TYR A 229 -4.06 2.04 -2.83
N SER A 230 -3.27 2.49 -1.85
CA SER A 230 -2.22 1.66 -1.24
C SER A 230 -2.83 0.46 -0.51
N PHE A 231 -3.95 0.66 0.20
CA PHE A 231 -4.67 -0.44 0.81
C PHE A 231 -5.20 -1.43 -0.23
N ALA A 232 -5.78 -0.94 -1.33
CA ALA A 232 -6.22 -1.79 -2.44
C ALA A 232 -5.04 -2.57 -3.07
N ALA A 233 -3.88 -1.94 -3.23
CA ALA A 233 -2.66 -2.60 -3.68
C ALA A 233 -2.20 -3.70 -2.72
N ALA A 234 -2.33 -3.49 -1.40
CA ALA A 234 -2.01 -4.52 -0.39
C ALA A 234 -2.92 -5.76 -0.54
N VAL A 235 -4.20 -5.54 -0.85
CA VAL A 235 -5.14 -6.63 -1.13
C VAL A 235 -4.74 -7.36 -2.42
N LEU A 236 -4.41 -6.62 -3.49
CA LEU A 236 -3.95 -7.22 -4.74
C LEU A 236 -2.66 -8.04 -4.54
N ASN A 237 -1.71 -7.54 -3.76
CA ASN A 237 -0.46 -8.23 -3.43
C ASN A 237 -0.73 -9.61 -2.77
N ARG A 238 -1.72 -9.69 -1.88
CA ARG A 238 -2.18 -10.96 -1.28
C ARG A 238 -2.76 -11.92 -2.30
N VAL A 239 -3.61 -11.42 -3.21
CA VAL A 239 -4.20 -12.25 -4.28
C VAL A 239 -3.11 -12.83 -5.18
N LEU A 240 -2.13 -12.00 -5.58
CA LEU A 240 -1.00 -12.44 -6.41
C LEU A 240 -0.14 -13.48 -5.70
N SER A 241 0.14 -13.32 -4.40
CA SER A 241 0.86 -14.32 -3.60
C SER A 241 0.10 -15.66 -3.52
N VAL A 242 -1.22 -15.62 -3.31
CA VAL A 242 -2.04 -16.85 -3.31
C VAL A 242 -2.01 -17.55 -4.67
N ILE A 243 -2.11 -16.81 -5.77
CA ILE A 243 -2.00 -17.36 -7.12
C ILE A 243 -0.62 -17.98 -7.33
N ASP A 244 0.43 -17.29 -6.89
CA ASP A 244 1.81 -17.76 -7.01
C ASP A 244 2.02 -19.10 -6.31
N VAL A 245 1.56 -19.21 -5.06
CA VAL A 245 1.61 -20.46 -4.31
C VAL A 245 0.90 -21.59 -5.05
N GLN A 246 -0.24 -21.31 -5.70
CA GLN A 246 -0.94 -22.33 -6.48
C GLN A 246 -0.17 -22.77 -7.73
N LEU A 247 0.54 -21.86 -8.39
CA LEU A 247 1.40 -22.20 -9.53
C LEU A 247 2.59 -23.06 -9.08
N LEU A 248 3.26 -22.69 -7.99
CA LEU A 248 4.34 -23.49 -7.41
C LEU A 248 3.88 -24.90 -7.05
N ARG A 249 2.68 -25.03 -6.47
CA ARG A 249 2.08 -26.33 -6.17
C ARG A 249 1.79 -27.18 -7.41
N ARG A 250 1.23 -26.57 -8.47
CA ARG A 250 0.95 -27.26 -9.73
C ARG A 250 2.24 -27.76 -10.39
N LYS A 251 3.30 -26.94 -10.35
CA LYS A 251 4.62 -27.30 -10.87
C LYS A 251 5.20 -28.49 -10.11
N ALA A 252 5.23 -28.42 -8.77
CA ALA A 252 5.72 -29.52 -7.94
C ALA A 252 4.95 -30.84 -8.17
N ALA A 253 3.62 -30.79 -8.31
CA ALA A 253 2.82 -31.98 -8.61
C ALA A 253 3.12 -32.58 -10.00
N LYS A 254 3.39 -31.74 -11.00
CA LYS A 254 3.78 -32.18 -12.35
C LYS A 254 5.14 -32.87 -12.34
N GLU A 255 6.12 -32.29 -11.64
CA GLU A 255 7.47 -32.86 -11.51
C GLU A 255 7.44 -34.24 -10.84
N LEU A 256 6.68 -34.38 -9.75
CA LEU A 256 6.45 -35.68 -9.10
C LEU A 256 5.85 -36.71 -10.06
N ARG A 257 4.81 -36.34 -10.82
CA ARG A 257 4.19 -37.25 -11.81
C ARG A 257 5.13 -37.65 -12.93
N SER A 258 5.93 -36.71 -13.45
CA SER A 258 6.91 -37.01 -14.50
C SER A 258 8.08 -37.87 -14.02
N GLY A 259 8.43 -37.78 -12.72
CA GLY A 259 9.43 -38.66 -12.11
C GLY A 259 8.95 -40.10 -12.00
N TRP A 260 7.66 -40.31 -11.77
CA TRP A 260 7.04 -41.65 -11.74
C TRP A 260 6.85 -42.29 -13.12
N THR A 261 6.72 -41.50 -14.19
CA THR A 261 6.50 -42.03 -15.55
C THR A 261 7.77 -42.23 -16.36
N ARG A 262 8.95 -41.87 -15.85
CA ARG A 262 10.21 -42.33 -16.43
C ARG A 262 10.52 -43.72 -15.86
N PRO A 263 10.34 -44.82 -16.61
CA PRO A 263 11.03 -46.04 -16.25
C PRO A 263 12.51 -45.70 -16.13
N ASP A 264 13.16 -46.07 -15.03
CA ASP A 264 14.61 -45.95 -14.85
C ASP A 264 15.26 -46.81 -15.92
N THR A 265 15.43 -46.22 -17.10
CA THR A 265 15.93 -46.87 -18.30
C THR A 265 17.40 -46.54 -18.33
N ARG A 266 18.18 -47.43 -17.72
CA ARG A 266 19.62 -47.28 -17.70
C ARG A 266 20.17 -48.00 -18.92
N VAL A 267 20.95 -47.26 -19.70
CA VAL A 267 21.67 -47.79 -20.85
C VAL A 267 23.12 -47.93 -20.43
N TYR A 268 23.60 -49.16 -20.38
CA TYR A 268 25.00 -49.46 -20.10
C TYR A 268 25.61 -50.12 -21.33
N ALA A 269 26.80 -49.65 -21.71
CA ALA A 269 27.65 -50.37 -22.64
C ALA A 269 28.51 -51.32 -21.82
N ASP A 270 28.39 -52.62 -22.08
CA ASP A 270 29.15 -53.67 -21.42
C ASP A 270 30.00 -54.36 -22.49
N THR A 271 31.29 -54.53 -22.22
CA THR A 271 32.23 -55.20 -23.11
C THR A 271 32.51 -56.58 -22.55
N ASP A 272 32.16 -57.61 -23.34
CA ASP A 272 32.46 -59.01 -23.04
C ASP A 272 33.99 -59.21 -22.93
N ALA A 273 34.41 -60.25 -22.20
CA ALA A 273 35.77 -60.77 -22.20
C ALA A 273 36.30 -61.07 -23.63
N ASP A 274 35.39 -61.32 -24.57
CA ASP A 274 35.71 -61.53 -25.99
C ASP A 274 35.84 -60.22 -26.83
N GLY A 275 35.72 -59.04 -26.22
CA GLY A 275 35.99 -57.75 -26.86
C GLY A 275 34.84 -57.17 -27.70
N TYR A 276 33.67 -57.81 -27.71
CA TYR A 276 32.47 -57.28 -28.35
C TYR A 276 31.68 -56.39 -27.37
N GLY A 277 31.36 -55.16 -27.79
CA GLY A 277 30.53 -54.24 -27.01
C GLY A 277 29.04 -54.54 -27.20
N ARG A 278 28.32 -54.83 -26.12
CA ARG A 278 26.85 -54.95 -26.12
C ARG A 278 26.23 -53.75 -25.41
N VAL A 279 25.10 -53.28 -25.93
CA VAL A 279 24.29 -52.25 -25.27
C VAL A 279 23.18 -52.95 -24.50
N VAL A 280 23.19 -52.82 -23.18
CA VAL A 280 22.15 -53.37 -22.30
C VAL A 280 21.19 -52.25 -21.90
N LEU A 281 19.91 -52.48 -22.19
CA LEU A 281 18.80 -51.64 -21.75
C LEU A 281 18.14 -52.31 -20.55
N GLU A 282 18.42 -51.81 -19.35
CA GLU A 282 17.71 -52.25 -18.14
C GLU A 282 16.50 -51.33 -17.95
N ARG A 283 15.30 -51.90 -18.00
CA ARG A 283 14.05 -51.21 -17.68
C ARG A 283 13.52 -51.79 -16.38
N ARG A 284 13.65 -51.04 -15.27
CA ARG A 284 12.97 -51.40 -14.02
C ARG A 284 11.52 -50.93 -14.08
N PHE A 285 10.61 -51.88 -13.86
CA PHE A 285 9.17 -51.65 -13.71
C PHE A 285 8.81 -51.41 -12.25
#